data_AF-A0A127M8W0-F1
#
_entry.id   AF-A0A127M8W0-F1
#
_cell.length_a   1.000
_cell.length_b   1.000
_cell.length_c   1.000
_cell.angle_alpha   90.00
_cell.angle_beta   90.00
_cell.angle_gamma   90.00
#
_symmetry.space_group_name_H-M   'P 1'
#
loop_
_entity.id
_entity.type
_entity.pdbx_description
1 polymer ?
#
loop_
_entity_poly.entity_id
_entity_poly.type
_entity_poly.pdbx_seq_one_letter_code
_entity_poly.pdbx_strand_id
1 'polypeptide(L)' 'MAKTTEISIRCEHCRKWFPSPIFIGDSNSFNTALLFNNQAQCQHCDKMTGCDKENFRARFEDGGFLGSDT' A
#
# COMPACT_ATOMS: atom_id res chain seq x y z
N MET A 1 19.40 -0.95 -4.12
CA MET A 1 18.00 -1.19 -3.69
C MET A 1 17.24 0.07 -4.02
N ALA A 2 16.17 -0.03 -4.80
CA ALA A 2 15.37 1.13 -5.17
C ALA A 2 14.56 1.57 -3.95
N LYS A 3 14.67 2.84 -3.56
CA LYS A 3 13.87 3.36 -2.44
C LYS A 3 12.43 3.47 -2.87
N THR A 4 11.53 3.26 -1.92
CA THR A 4 10.11 3.47 -2.15
C THR A 4 9.82 4.97 -2.23
N THR A 5 9.19 5.38 -3.31
CA THR A 5 8.79 6.77 -3.56
C THR A 5 7.36 7.04 -3.09
N GLU A 6 6.46 6.09 -3.30
CA GLU A 6 5.05 6.25 -2.97
C GLU A 6 4.46 4.92 -2.54
N ILE A 7 3.61 4.97 -1.53
CA ILE A 7 2.83 3.83 -1.08
C ILE A 7 1.37 4.25 -1.01
N SER A 8 0.51 3.49 -1.69
CA SER A 8 -0.93 3.70 -1.64
C SER A 8 -1.67 2.41 -1.33
N ILE A 9 -2.84 2.53 -0.72
CA ILE A 9 -3.77 1.43 -0.50
C ILE A 9 -5.08 1.77 -1.19
N ARG A 10 -5.72 0.76 -1.77
CA ARG A 10 -7.06 0.85 -2.33
C ARG A 10 -8.06 0.52 -1.23
N CYS A 11 -8.96 1.46 -0.95
CA CYS A 11 -10.05 1.21 -0.02
C CYS A 11 -11.03 0.19 -0.59
N GLU A 12 -11.32 -0.87 0.15
CA GLU A 12 -12.28 -1.91 -0.27
C GLU A 12 -13.73 -1.40 -0.32
N HIS A 13 -14.03 -0.34 0.43
CA HIS A 13 -15.38 0.23 0.48
C HIS A 13 -15.67 1.22 -0.65
N CYS A 14 -14.75 2.15 -0.92
CA CYS A 14 -14.96 3.20 -1.92
C CYS A 14 -14.10 3.03 -3.19
N ARG A 15 -13.27 1.99 -3.24
CA ARG A 15 -12.33 1.64 -4.33
C ARG A 15 -11.37 2.75 -4.75
N LYS A 16 -11.21 3.78 -3.92
CA LYS A 16 -10.26 4.88 -4.13
C LYS A 16 -8.91 4.52 -3.54
N TRP A 17 -7.85 4.93 -4.24
CA TRP A 17 -6.49 4.86 -3.76
C TRP A 17 -6.19 6.05 -2.86
N PHE A 18 -5.60 5.80 -1.70
CA PHE A 18 -5.19 6.82 -0.74
C PHE A 18 -3.80 6.48 -0.19
N PRO A 19 -3.03 7.46 0.32
CA PRO A 19 -1.70 7.20 0.84
C PRO A 19 -1.75 6.26 2.04
N SER A 20 -0.87 5.26 2.03
CA SER A 20 -0.76 4.33 3.15
C SER A 20 -0.08 5.01 4.34
N PRO A 21 -0.58 4.83 5.58
CA PRO A 21 0.17 5.22 6.77
C PRO A 21 1.40 4.34 7.02
N ILE A 22 1.48 3.17 6.37
CA ILE A 22 2.60 2.24 6.49
C ILE A 22 3.66 2.63 5.48
N PHE A 23 4.78 3.16 5.97
CA PHE A 23 5.95 3.43 5.14
C PHE A 23 6.87 2.22 5.09
N ILE A 24 7.24 1.81 3.88
CA ILE A 24 8.17 0.72 3.61
C ILE A 24 9.32 1.31 2.81
N GLY A 25 10.53 1.34 3.37
CA GLY A 25 11.68 2.02 2.74
C GLY A 25 12.23 1.34 1.48
N ASP A 26 12.10 0.01 1.40
CA ASP A 26 12.77 -0.81 0.40
C ASP A 26 11.90 -2.00 -0.05
N SER A 27 12.11 -2.47 -1.28
CA SER A 27 11.39 -3.61 -1.85
C SER A 27 11.57 -4.92 -1.07
N ASN A 28 12.72 -5.13 -0.43
CA ASN A 28 12.94 -6.31 0.42
C ASN A 28 12.06 -6.27 1.68
N SER A 29 11.97 -5.10 2.31
CA SER A 29 11.09 -4.84 3.45
C SER A 29 9.62 -5.01 3.07
N PHE A 30 9.23 -4.70 1.83
CA PHE A 30 7.88 -4.97 1.33
C PHE A 30 7.56 -6.47 1.30
N ASN A 31 8.50 -7.27 0.79
CA ASN A 31 8.29 -8.71 0.65
C ASN A 31 8.20 -9.39 2.02
N THR A 32 9.09 -9.01 2.94
CA THR A 32 9.14 -9.57 4.30
C THR A 32 8.11 -8.94 5.26
N ALA A 33 7.55 -7.77 4.94
CA ALA A 33 6.51 -7.15 5.75
C ALA A 33 5.26 -8.04 5.79
N LEU A 34 4.90 -8.41 7.01
CA LEU A 34 3.59 -8.98 7.32
C LEU A 34 2.59 -7.84 7.39
N LEU A 35 2.04 -7.48 6.22
CA LEU A 35 0.99 -6.47 6.11
C LEU A 35 -0.39 -6.99 6.57
N PHE A 36 -0.51 -8.30 6.80
CA PHE A 36 -1.73 -8.96 7.28
C PHE A 36 -2.24 -8.33 8.59
N ASN A 37 -3.56 -8.12 8.67
CA ASN A 37 -4.27 -7.57 9.81
C ASN A 37 -3.95 -6.09 10.14
N ASN A 38 -3.25 -5.39 9.25
CA ASN A 38 -3.19 -3.93 9.32
C ASN A 38 -4.46 -3.34 8.72
N GLN A 39 -5.02 -2.33 9.36
CA GLN A 39 -6.14 -1.57 8.84
C GLN A 39 -5.77 -0.10 8.78
N ALA A 40 -6.16 0.55 7.69
CA ALA A 40 -6.01 1.99 7.53
C ALA A 40 -7.39 2.63 7.38
N GLN A 41 -7.56 3.80 7.97
CA GLN A 41 -8.77 4.59 7.76
C GLN A 41 -8.68 5.28 6.40
N CYS A 42 -9.67 5.03 5.55
CA CYS A 42 -9.75 5.67 4.25
C CYS A 42 -10.10 7.15 4.40
N GLN A 43 -9.23 8.04 3.93
CA GLN A 43 -9.45 9.50 3.96
C GLN A 43 -10.59 10.00 3.05
N HIS A 44 -11.23 9.12 2.27
CA HIS A 44 -12.32 9.49 1.37
C HIS A 44 -13.70 9.09 1.86
N CYS A 45 -13.80 8.04 2.67
CA CYS A 45 -15.08 7.51 3.13
C CYS A 45 -15.11 7.22 4.63
N ASP A 46 -14.02 7.53 5.33
CA ASP A 46 -13.83 7.36 6.78
C ASP A 46 -14.01 5.92 7.30
N LYS A 47 -14.08 4.94 6.39
CA LYS A 47 -14.15 3.51 6.73
C LYS A 47 -12.76 2.92 6.87
N MET A 48 -12.64 1.96 7.78
CA MET A 48 -11.45 1.13 7.94
C MET A 48 -11.38 0.14 6.79
N THR A 49 -10.22 0.03 6.14
CA THR A 49 -9.95 -0.95 5.08
C THR A 49 -8.74 -1.79 5.47
N GLY A 50 -8.73 -3.06 5.07
CA GLY A 50 -7.54 -3.89 5.21
C GLY A 50 -6.38 -3.30 4.40
N CYS A 51 -5.16 -3.41 4.90
CA CYS A 51 -3.92 -3.06 4.20
C CYS A 51 -3.27 -4.35 3.69
N ASP A 52 -3.99 -5.11 2.88
CA ASP A 52 -3.55 -6.41 2.39
C ASP A 52 -2.69 -6.25 1.14
N LYS A 53 -1.77 -7.19 0.89
CA LYS A 53 -0.90 -7.12 -0.29
C LYS A 53 -1.68 -7.04 -1.62
N GLU A 54 -2.93 -7.51 -1.63
CA GLU A 54 -3.84 -7.47 -2.77
C GLU A 54 -4.35 -6.05 -3.08
N ASN A 55 -4.52 -5.20 -2.07
CA ASN A 55 -5.02 -3.83 -2.22
C ASN A 55 -3.94 -2.76 -1.95
N PHE A 56 -2.69 -3.19 -1.82
CA PHE A 56 -1.55 -2.35 -1.50
C PHE A 56 -0.66 -2.20 -2.74
N ARG A 57 -0.20 -0.97 -3.00
CA ARG A 57 0.77 -0.69 -4.05
C ARG A 57 1.93 0.16 -3.55
N ALA A 58 3.12 -0.17 -4.00
CA ALA A 58 4.33 0.60 -3.78
C ALA A 58 4.99 0.91 -5.13
N ARG A 59 5.40 2.17 -5.30
CA ARG A 59 6.25 2.63 -6.39
C ARG A 59 7.65 2.84 -5.86
N PHE A 60 8.64 2.44 -6.64
CA PHE A 60 10.06 2.64 -6.31
C PHE A 60 10.70 3.64 -7.28
N GLU A 61 11.82 4.25 -6.87
CA GLU A 61 12.57 5.22 -7.69
C GLU A 61 12.98 4.67 -9.06
N ASP A 62 13.19 3.36 -9.14
CA ASP A 62 13.59 2.66 -10.38
C ASP A 62 12.43 2.50 -11.39
N GLY A 63 11.24 3.01 -11.05
CA GLY A 63 10.01 2.76 -11.82
C GLY A 63 9.41 1.37 -11.55
N GLY A 64 10.03 0.58 -10.67
CA GLY A 64 9.50 -0.69 -10.18
C GLY A 64 8.14 -0.49 -9.50
N PHE A 65 7.27 -1.48 -9.68
CA PHE A 65 5.93 -1.52 -9.10
C PHE A 65 5.76 -2.84 -8.33
N LEU A 66 5.23 -2.76 -7.11
CA LEU A 66 4.76 -3.91 -6.33
C LEU A 66 3.32 -3.66 -5.89
N GLY A 67 2.41 -4.55 -6.26
CA GLY A 67 0.99 -4.48 -5.91
C GLY A 67 0.10 -5.07 -7.00
N SER A 68 -1.22 -5.08 -6.75
CA SER A 68 -2.21 -5.43 -7.77
C SER A 68 -2.80 -4.16 -8.39
N ASP A 69 -2.82 -4.06 -9.73
CA ASP A 69 -3.39 -2.95 -10.50
C ASP A 69 -4.83 -3.23 -10.99
N THR A 70 -5.41 -4.36 -10.60
CA THR A 70 -6.78 -4.78 -10.98
C THR A 70 -7.85 -4.18 -10.08
#